data_AF-A0A967T4E3-F1
#
_entry.id   AF-A0A967T4E3-F1
#
_cell.length_a   1.000
_cell.length_b   1.000
_cell.length_c   1.000
_cell.angle_alpha   90.00
_cell.angle_beta   90.00
_cell.angle_gamma   90.00
#
_symmetry.space_group_name_H-M   'P 1'
#
loop_
_entity.id
_entity.type
_entity.pdbx_description
1 polymer ?
#
loop_
_entity_poly.entity_id
_entity_poly.type
_entity_poly.pdbx_seq_one_letter_code
_entity_poly.pdbx_strand_id
1 'polypeptide(L)'
;MKRILTFTFTLLLGIFWMLSNSTDVKAQQSKKIILAGYKHKPPVSTTGSGLATVTLHGDTLTVKGKFEDLSTNYSGAYLMVSIR
;
A
#
# COMPACT_ATOMS: atom_id res chain seq x y z
N MET A 1 -49.46 -14.18 22.02
CA MET A 1 -48.64 -14.14 20.79
C MET A 1 -47.90 -12.82 20.57
N LYS A 2 -48.52 -11.63 20.75
CA LYS A 2 -47.86 -10.33 20.46
C LYS A 2 -46.54 -10.07 21.22
N ARG A 3 -46.46 -10.41 22.52
CA ARG A 3 -45.26 -10.19 23.35
C ARG A 3 -44.05 -11.05 22.92
N ILE A 4 -44.30 -12.31 22.55
CA ILE A 4 -43.26 -13.23 22.03
C ILE A 4 -42.72 -12.74 20.70
N LEU A 5 -43.59 -12.22 19.82
CA LEU A 5 -43.20 -11.63 18.55
C LEU A 5 -42.34 -10.36 18.72
N THR A 6 -42.61 -9.55 19.74
CA THR A 6 -41.79 -8.36 20.03
C THR A 6 -40.39 -8.74 20.53
N PHE A 7 -40.28 -9.79 21.34
CA PHE A 7 -39.00 -10.30 21.85
C PHE A 7 -38.12 -10.92 20.77
N THR A 8 -38.69 -11.68 19.84
CA THR A 8 -37.92 -12.23 18.72
C THR A 8 -37.44 -11.15 17.76
N PHE A 9 -38.26 -10.11 17.55
CA PHE A 9 -37.90 -8.98 16.69
C PHE A 9 -36.75 -8.15 17.28
N THR A 10 -36.77 -7.86 18.59
CA THR A 10 -35.67 -7.13 19.25
C THR A 10 -34.38 -7.95 19.28
N LEU A 11 -34.47 -9.26 19.46
CA LEU A 11 -33.31 -10.17 19.39
C LEU A 11 -32.67 -10.14 18.00
N LEU A 12 -33.48 -10.24 16.93
CA LEU A 12 -33.00 -10.18 15.55
C LEU A 12 -32.37 -8.82 15.22
N LEU A 13 -32.94 -7.73 15.71
CA LEU A 13 -32.38 -6.39 15.51
C LEU A 13 -31.01 -6.24 16.19
N GLY A 14 -30.85 -6.78 17.40
CA GLY A 14 -29.56 -6.78 18.11
C GLY A 14 -28.48 -7.56 17.36
N ILE A 15 -28.81 -8.73 16.82
CA ILE A 15 -27.89 -9.55 16.02
C ILE A 15 -27.50 -8.82 14.73
N PHE A 16 -28.45 -8.16 14.06
CA PHE A 16 -28.19 -7.38 12.86
C PHE A 16 -27.22 -6.21 13.12
N TRP A 17 -27.37 -5.53 14.26
CA TRP A 17 -26.46 -4.47 14.70
C TRP A 17 -25.06 -4.98 15.06
N MET A 18 -24.91 -6.21 15.54
CA MET A 18 -23.58 -6.78 15.79
C MET A 18 -22.87 -7.17 14.49
N LEU A 19 -23.61 -7.64 13.47
CA LEU A 19 -23.07 -8.05 12.17
C LEU A 19 -22.67 -6.88 11.25
N SER A 20 -23.14 -5.66 11.52
CA SER A 20 -22.89 -4.50 10.66
C SER A 20 -21.55 -3.79 10.91
N ASN A 21 -20.79 -4.19 11.94
CA ASN A 21 -19.49 -3.60 12.24
C ASN A 21 -18.39 -4.15 11.33
N SER A 22 -18.41 -3.79 10.05
CA SER A 22 -17.29 -4.00 9.16
C SER A 22 -16.18 -3.00 9.52
N THR A 23 -15.06 -3.48 10.04
CA THR A 23 -13.86 -2.66 10.15
C THR A 23 -13.17 -2.61 8.80
N ASP A 24 -12.91 -1.42 8.27
CA ASP A 24 -12.15 -1.23 7.04
C ASP A 24 -10.69 -1.65 7.26
N VAL A 25 -10.39 -2.94 7.07
CA VAL A 25 -9.02 -3.45 7.04
C VAL A 25 -8.40 -3.01 5.70
N LYS A 26 -7.69 -1.87 5.69
CA LYS A 26 -6.89 -1.48 4.53
C LYS A 26 -5.73 -2.46 4.37
N ALA A 27 -5.85 -3.36 3.39
CA ALA A 27 -4.76 -4.26 3.04
C ALA A 27 -3.51 -3.47 2.61
N GLN A 28 -2.34 -3.90 3.07
CA GLN A 28 -1.06 -3.32 2.67
C GLN A 28 -0.87 -3.49 1.16
N GLN A 29 -0.64 -2.38 0.45
CA GLN A 29 -0.35 -2.42 -0.99
C GLN A 29 1.17 -2.44 -1.18
N SER A 30 1.69 -3.42 -1.93
CA SER A 30 3.12 -3.50 -2.23
C SER A 30 3.39 -3.62 -3.72
N LYS A 31 4.46 -2.97 -4.18
CA LYS A 31 4.88 -2.99 -5.58
C LYS A 31 6.39 -3.08 -5.69
N LYS A 32 6.87 -4.04 -6.47
CA LYS A 32 8.28 -4.15 -6.85
C LYS A 32 8.56 -3.23 -8.04
N ILE A 33 9.66 -2.49 -7.97
CA ILE A 33 10.15 -1.58 -9.01
C ILE A 33 11.60 -1.91 -9.36
N ILE A 34 11.92 -1.75 -10.64
CA ILE A 34 13.29 -1.86 -11.17
C ILE A 34 13.89 -0.47 -11.15
N LEU A 35 15.07 -0.34 -10.56
CA LEU A 35 15.90 0.86 -10.60
C LEU A 35 16.86 0.72 -11.78
N ALA A 36 16.68 1.54 -12.81
CA ALA A 36 17.56 1.57 -13.97
C ALA A 36 17.47 2.94 -14.65
N GLY A 37 18.57 3.42 -15.21
CA GLY A 37 18.62 4.75 -15.83
C GLY A 37 17.62 4.95 -16.97
N TYR A 38 17.31 3.89 -17.73
CA TYR A 38 16.29 3.94 -18.79
C TYR A 38 14.84 4.09 -18.27
N LYS A 39 14.59 3.92 -16.96
CA LYS A 39 13.30 4.21 -16.31
C LYS A 39 13.20 5.65 -15.82
N HIS A 40 14.30 6.41 -15.81
CA HIS A 40 14.28 7.84 -15.51
C HIS A 40 13.69 8.65 -16.68
N LYS A 41 13.14 9.83 -16.39
CA LYS A 41 12.70 10.78 -17.42
C LYS A 41 13.42 12.12 -17.23
N PRO A 42 14.32 12.52 -18.16
CA PRO A 42 14.75 11.79 -19.38
C PRO A 42 15.60 10.55 -19.05
N PRO A 43 15.71 9.55 -19.96
CA PRO A 43 16.56 8.38 -19.74
C PRO A 43 18.02 8.77 -19.46
N VAL A 44 18.65 8.10 -18.50
CA VAL A 44 20.05 8.32 -18.12
C VAL A 44 20.87 7.09 -18.47
N SER A 45 22.02 7.27 -19.13
CA SER A 45 22.98 6.18 -19.33
C SER A 45 23.76 5.94 -18.03
N THR A 46 23.66 4.72 -17.49
CA THR A 46 24.33 4.32 -16.26
C THR A 46 24.52 2.81 -16.25
N THR A 47 25.58 2.34 -15.60
CA THR A 47 25.78 0.93 -15.26
C THR A 47 24.96 0.52 -14.04
N GLY A 48 24.60 1.50 -13.19
CA GLY A 48 23.92 1.26 -11.93
C GLY A 48 22.51 0.71 -12.13
N SER A 49 22.20 -0.34 -11.37
CA SER A 49 20.89 -0.99 -11.42
C SER A 49 20.45 -1.45 -10.04
N GLY A 50 19.18 -1.81 -9.89
CA GLY A 50 18.67 -2.29 -8.62
C GLY A 50 17.20 -2.68 -8.62
N LEU A 51 16.74 -3.06 -7.43
CA LEU A 51 15.37 -3.44 -7.16
C LEU A 51 14.92 -2.78 -5.86
N ALA A 52 13.72 -2.22 -5.87
CA ALA A 52 13.07 -1.76 -4.65
C ALA A 52 11.64 -2.28 -4.56
N THR A 53 11.16 -2.45 -3.34
CA THR A 53 9.78 -2.72 -3.02
C THR A 53 9.24 -1.49 -2.28
N VAL A 54 8.17 -0.94 -2.83
CA VAL A 54 7.42 0.16 -2.24
C VAL A 54 6.18 -0.43 -1.58
N THR A 55 5.98 -0.13 -0.31
CA THR A 55 4.87 -0.61 0.50
C THR A 55 4.09 0.58 1.04
N LEU A 56 2.79 0.64 0.76
CA LEU A 56 1.86 1.60 1.35
C LEU A 56 1.03 0.89 2.44
N HIS A 57 1.09 1.42 3.65
CA HIS A 57 0.27 1.00 4.78
C HIS A 57 -0.31 2.23 5.48
N GLY A 58 -1.63 2.41 5.38
CA GLY A 58 -2.30 3.66 5.75
C GLY A 58 -1.72 4.82 4.93
N ASP A 59 -1.15 5.80 5.63
CA ASP A 59 -0.53 6.99 5.03
C ASP A 59 1.01 6.91 5.01
N THR A 60 1.59 5.76 5.38
CA THR A 60 3.04 5.55 5.40
C THR A 60 3.51 4.79 4.18
N LEU A 61 4.43 5.38 3.43
CA LEU A 61 5.13 4.75 2.32
C LEU A 61 6.52 4.27 2.77
N THR A 62 6.72 2.96 2.82
CA THR A 62 8.04 2.35 3.11
C THR A 62 8.70 1.87 1.83
N VAL A 63 9.95 2.27 1.60
CA VAL A 63 10.74 1.83 0.45
C VAL A 63 11.93 1.02 0.95
N LYS A 64 12.06 -0.23 0.48
CA LYS A 64 13.21 -1.09 0.76
C LYS A 64 13.78 -1.61 -0.54
N GLY A 65 15.09 -1.64 -0.68
CA GLY A 65 15.71 -2.10 -1.91
C GLY A 65 17.21 -2.25 -1.81
N LYS A 66 17.81 -2.63 -2.92
CA LYS A 66 19.25 -2.68 -3.13
C LYS A 66 19.57 -2.15 -4.52
N PHE A 67 20.75 -1.56 -4.64
CA PHE A 67 21.33 -1.15 -5.91
C PHE A 67 22.81 -1.50 -5.92
N GLU A 68 23.35 -1.67 -7.12
CA GLU A 68 24.72 -2.12 -7.37
C GLU A 68 25.26 -1.47 -8.65
N ASP A 69 26.54 -1.73 -8.94
CA ASP A 69 27.24 -1.26 -10.14
C ASP A 69 27.25 0.25 -10.35
N LEU A 70 27.28 1.01 -9.24
CA LEU A 70 27.42 2.46 -9.29
C LEU A 70 28.84 2.85 -9.75
N SER A 71 28.92 3.77 -10.71
CA SER A 71 30.19 4.33 -11.16
C SER A 71 30.85 5.26 -10.12
N THR A 72 30.07 5.77 -9.17
CA THR A 72 30.49 6.71 -8.13
C THR A 72 29.67 6.52 -6.85
N ASN A 73 30.11 7.13 -5.74
CA ASN A 73 29.34 7.17 -4.49
C ASN A 73 27.99 7.87 -4.70
N TYR A 74 26.94 7.40 -4.01
CA TYR A 74 25.63 8.04 -4.01
C TYR A 74 25.53 9.05 -2.86
N SER A 75 24.89 10.20 -3.11
CA SER A 75 24.64 11.23 -2.09
C SER A 75 23.18 11.33 -1.66
N GLY A 76 22.27 10.64 -2.36
CA GLY A 76 20.84 10.67 -2.04
C GLY A 76 20.00 9.79 -2.95
N ALA A 77 18.72 9.69 -2.60
CA ALA A 77 17.70 9.03 -3.39
C ALA A 77 16.43 9.90 -3.40
N TYR A 78 15.69 9.87 -4.51
CA TYR A 78 14.41 10.57 -4.64
C TYR A 78 13.38 9.66 -5.29
N LEU A 79 12.10 9.96 -5.05
CA LEU A 79 10.98 9.32 -5.71
C LEU A 79 10.50 10.23 -6.83
N MET A 80 10.58 9.76 -8.08
CA MET A 80 9.98 10.47 -9.20
C MET A 80 8.48 10.20 -9.20
N VAL A 81 7.69 11.18 -8.76
CA VAL A 81 6.22 11.11 -8.73
C VAL A 81 5.68 11.84 -9.96
N SER A 82 4.82 11.16 -10.73
CA SER A 82 4.00 11.83 -11.74
C SER A 82 2.64 12.13 -11.10
N ILE A 83 2.40 13.39 -10.78
CA ILE A 83 1.07 13.86 -10.40
C ILE A 83 0.30 14.07 -11.70
N ARG A 84 -0.88 13.48 -11.82
CA ARG A 84 -1.75 13.62 -13.00
C ARG A 84 -2.92 14.54 -12.65
#